data_AF-A0A955N1T4-F1
#
_entry.id   AF-A0A955N1T4-F1
#
_cell.length_a   1.000
_cell.length_b   1.000
_cell.length_c   1.000
_cell.angle_alpha   90.00
_cell.angle_beta   90.00
_cell.angle_gamma   90.00
#
_symmetry.space_group_name_H-M   'P 1'
#
loop_
_entity.id
_entity.type
_entity.pdbx_description
1 polymer ?
#
loop_
_entity_poly.entity_id
_entity_poly.type
_entity_poly.pdbx_seq_one_letter_code
_entity_poly.pdbx_strand_id
1 'polypeptide(L)'
;NAFFWRSIVNRVWHYHFGKGLVDTPNDFGKMGSEPTHLELLDWLAVAFRENGGSLKWLHKLIVTSAAYRQVSTGNENNAKIDAGNRYLWRMNRMRLDAESVRDAILCVSGKMDFTMGGPGYDLFGFIDDHSPHYLYRELDVDNPKTHRRTIYRFIVRSVPDPLMECLDCADPSQNVPVRNQTLTPLQSLALLNNPFTVRMSEHLAARLELEASD
;
A
#
# COMPACT_ATOMS: atom_id res chain seq x y z
N ASN A 1 9.06 -24.96 10.75
CA ASN A 1 8.06 -23.96 11.20
C ASN A 1 6.70 -24.38 10.65
N ALA A 2 5.77 -24.84 11.51
CA ALA A 2 4.48 -25.39 11.10
C ALA A 2 3.50 -24.34 10.53
N PHE A 3 3.72 -23.06 10.81
CA PHE A 3 2.83 -21.96 10.42
C PHE A 3 3.36 -21.14 9.24
N PHE A 4 4.55 -21.45 8.74
CA PHE A 4 5.21 -20.68 7.68
C PHE A 4 4.32 -20.49 6.45
N TRP A 5 3.76 -21.58 5.92
CA TRP A 5 2.91 -21.54 4.73
C TRP A 5 1.60 -20.80 4.98
N ARG A 6 0.92 -21.09 6.10
CA ARG A 6 -0.31 -20.40 6.52
C ARG A 6 -0.09 -18.90 6.68
N SER A 7 1.04 -18.50 7.28
CA SER A 7 1.40 -17.10 7.49
C SER A 7 1.61 -16.36 6.16
N ILE A 8 2.33 -16.95 5.21
CA ILE A 8 2.54 -16.32 3.89
C ILE A 8 1.21 -16.16 3.15
N VAL A 9 0.42 -17.23 3.04
CA VAL A 9 -0.84 -17.17 2.28
C VAL A 9 -1.83 -16.19 2.91
N ASN A 10 -1.90 -16.15 4.25
CA ASN A 10 -2.74 -15.19 4.95
C ASN A 10 -2.28 -13.74 4.74
N ARG A 11 -0.98 -13.49 4.70
CA ARG A 11 -0.43 -12.16 4.45
C ARG A 11 -0.73 -11.70 3.02
N VAL A 12 -0.58 -12.60 2.05
CA VAL A 12 -0.95 -12.30 0.65
C VAL A 12 -2.46 -12.09 0.52
N TRP A 13 -3.27 -12.90 1.17
CA TRP A 13 -4.72 -12.74 1.23
C TRP A 13 -5.12 -11.39 1.80
N HIS A 14 -4.53 -11.01 2.94
CA HIS A 14 -4.73 -9.72 3.60
C HIS A 14 -4.48 -8.55 2.65
N TYR A 15 -3.40 -8.56 1.85
CA TYR A 15 -3.14 -7.48 0.89
C TYR A 15 -4.15 -7.40 -0.26
N HIS A 16 -4.79 -8.52 -0.61
CA HIS A 16 -5.82 -8.55 -1.66
C HIS A 16 -7.21 -8.19 -1.16
N PHE A 17 -7.58 -8.60 0.05
CA PHE A 17 -8.93 -8.43 0.60
C PHE A 17 -9.03 -7.38 1.71
N GLY A 18 -7.91 -6.76 2.10
CA GLY A 18 -7.79 -5.79 3.20
C GLY A 18 -7.80 -6.42 4.59
N LYS A 19 -8.21 -7.69 4.70
CA LYS A 19 -8.25 -8.44 5.95
C LYS A 19 -7.80 -9.88 5.70
N GLY A 20 -6.98 -10.41 6.60
CA GLY A 20 -6.54 -11.81 6.54
C GLY A 20 -7.69 -12.77 6.83
N LEU A 21 -7.51 -14.04 6.45
CA LEU A 21 -8.35 -15.13 6.96
C LEU A 21 -8.18 -15.28 8.47
N VAL A 22 -6.96 -15.04 8.95
CA VAL A 22 -6.59 -14.80 10.35
C VAL A 22 -6.31 -13.31 10.49
N ASP A 23 -7.01 -12.65 11.42
CA ASP A 23 -6.99 -11.20 11.62
C ASP A 23 -5.65 -10.69 12.20
N THR A 24 -4.79 -11.61 12.66
CA THR A 24 -3.46 -11.36 13.24
C THR A 24 -2.35 -11.87 12.30
N PRO A 25 -1.90 -11.10 11.28
CA PRO A 25 -1.01 -11.63 10.23
C PRO A 25 0.35 -12.13 10.71
N ASN A 26 0.85 -11.59 11.84
CA ASN A 26 2.14 -12.00 12.43
C ASN A 26 1.99 -13.03 13.57
N ASP A 27 0.77 -13.35 14.01
CA ASP A 27 0.56 -14.28 15.12
C ASP A 27 -0.43 -15.39 14.73
N PHE A 28 0.15 -16.57 14.49
CA PHE A 28 -0.54 -17.83 14.22
C PHE A 28 -0.44 -18.79 15.41
N GLY A 29 0.10 -18.32 16.54
CA GLY A 29 0.26 -19.09 17.77
C GLY A 29 -0.99 -19.00 18.65
N LYS A 30 -0.82 -19.30 19.94
CA LYS A 30 -1.90 -19.28 20.94
C LYS A 30 -2.52 -17.90 21.17
N MET A 31 -1.80 -16.83 20.82
CA MET A 31 -2.25 -15.44 20.94
C MET A 31 -2.86 -14.90 19.64
N GLY A 32 -2.82 -15.71 18.57
CA GLY A 32 -3.45 -15.41 17.29
C GLY A 32 -4.97 -15.57 17.34
N SER A 33 -5.64 -14.86 16.44
CA SER A 33 -7.07 -15.02 16.21
C SER A 33 -7.40 -16.32 15.49
N GLU A 34 -8.61 -16.85 15.70
CA GLU A 34 -9.07 -18.02 14.94
C GLU A 34 -9.32 -17.67 13.47
N PRO A 35 -8.97 -18.56 12.52
CA PRO A 35 -9.25 -18.36 11.11
C PRO A 35 -10.76 -18.32 10.83
N THR A 36 -11.20 -17.34 10.05
CA THR A 36 -12.58 -17.27 9.55
C THR A 36 -12.93 -18.46 8.65
N HIS A 37 -11.98 -18.94 7.85
CA HIS A 37 -12.13 -20.04 6.91
C HIS A 37 -10.92 -20.98 7.01
N LEU A 38 -10.93 -21.87 8.00
CA LEU A 38 -9.79 -22.77 8.29
C LEU A 38 -9.48 -23.70 7.10
N GLU A 39 -10.49 -24.32 6.50
CA GLU A 39 -10.30 -25.24 5.37
C GLU A 39 -9.66 -24.54 4.16
N LEU A 40 -10.10 -23.31 3.86
CA LEU A 40 -9.54 -22.49 2.79
C LEU A 40 -8.09 -22.12 3.07
N LEU A 41 -7.79 -21.69 4.31
CA LEU A 41 -6.43 -21.36 4.73
C LEU A 41 -5.49 -22.56 4.58
N ASP A 42 -5.95 -23.74 5.00
CA ASP A 42 -5.18 -24.98 4.93
C ASP A 42 -4.94 -25.43 3.50
N TRP A 43 -5.99 -25.37 2.68
CA TRP A 43 -5.90 -25.68 1.25
C TRP A 43 -4.92 -24.73 0.54
N LEU A 44 -5.02 -23.41 0.78
CA LEU A 44 -4.10 -22.42 0.20
C LEU A 44 -2.66 -22.69 0.63
N ALA A 45 -2.43 -23.01 1.91
CA ALA A 45 -1.09 -23.28 2.43
C ALA A 45 -0.46 -24.53 1.79
N VAL A 46 -1.24 -25.61 1.64
CA VAL A 46 -0.80 -26.84 0.97
C VAL A 46 -0.53 -26.58 -0.52
N ALA A 47 -1.49 -25.98 -1.22
CA ALA A 47 -1.38 -25.72 -2.66
C ALA A 47 -0.21 -24.76 -2.98
N PHE A 48 0.02 -23.75 -2.15
CA PHE A 48 1.16 -22.84 -2.30
C PHE A 48 2.50 -23.58 -2.14
N ARG A 49 2.62 -24.47 -1.16
CA ARG A 49 3.80 -25.31 -0.96
C ARG A 49 4.03 -26.26 -2.15
N GLU A 50 2.98 -26.91 -2.63
CA GLU A 50 3.05 -27.84 -3.77
C GLU A 50 3.40 -27.15 -5.08
N ASN A 51 3.03 -25.87 -5.24
CA ASN A 51 3.43 -25.03 -6.37
C ASN A 51 4.77 -24.28 -6.12
N GLY A 52 5.65 -24.87 -5.30
CA GLY A 52 7.02 -24.41 -5.09
C GLY A 52 7.14 -23.08 -4.34
N GLY A 53 6.11 -22.62 -3.64
CA GLY A 53 6.12 -21.34 -2.94
C GLY A 53 6.11 -20.11 -3.88
N SER A 54 5.61 -20.26 -5.11
CA SER A 54 5.57 -19.16 -6.09
C SER A 54 4.53 -18.10 -5.74
N LEU A 55 4.99 -16.91 -5.30
CA LEU A 55 4.11 -15.77 -5.02
C LEU A 55 3.31 -15.35 -6.25
N LYS A 56 3.90 -15.42 -7.44
CA LYS A 56 3.21 -15.13 -8.71
C LYS A 56 2.03 -16.07 -8.94
N TRP A 57 2.20 -17.36 -8.67
CA TRP A 57 1.12 -18.35 -8.76
C TRP A 57 0.02 -18.03 -7.76
N LEU A 58 0.39 -17.75 -6.49
CA LEU A 58 -0.58 -17.46 -5.43
C LEU A 58 -1.40 -16.19 -5.72
N HIS A 59 -0.75 -15.11 -6.16
CA HIS A 59 -1.42 -13.90 -6.60
C HIS A 59 -2.39 -14.20 -7.74
N LYS A 60 -1.94 -14.93 -8.79
CA LYS A 60 -2.80 -15.30 -9.91
C LYS A 60 -4.01 -16.10 -9.43
N LEU A 61 -3.82 -17.09 -8.56
CA LEU A 61 -4.90 -17.90 -8.01
C LEU A 61 -5.95 -17.05 -7.29
N ILE A 62 -5.49 -16.13 -6.42
CA ILE A 62 -6.38 -15.25 -5.66
C ILE A 62 -7.15 -14.31 -6.58
N VAL A 63 -6.47 -13.57 -7.47
CA VAL A 63 -7.12 -12.55 -8.32
C VAL A 63 -8.00 -13.15 -9.41
N THR A 64 -7.84 -14.44 -9.72
CA THR A 64 -8.71 -15.15 -10.67
C THR A 64 -9.82 -15.97 -9.99
N SER A 65 -9.86 -15.99 -8.65
CA SER A 65 -10.92 -16.66 -7.89
C SER A 65 -12.30 -16.01 -8.09
N ALA A 66 -13.37 -16.78 -7.85
CA ALA A 66 -14.73 -16.24 -7.86
C ALA A 66 -14.93 -15.18 -6.77
N ALA A 67 -14.34 -15.38 -5.59
CA ALA A 67 -14.41 -14.45 -4.47
C ALA A 67 -13.76 -13.09 -4.78
N TYR A 68 -12.61 -13.06 -5.46
CA TYR A 68 -11.97 -11.79 -5.82
C TYR A 68 -12.70 -11.06 -6.96
N ARG A 69 -13.22 -11.82 -7.94
CA ARG A 69 -13.89 -11.27 -9.12
C ARG A 69 -15.39 -10.99 -8.93
N GLN A 70 -15.92 -11.24 -7.74
CA GLN A 70 -17.33 -10.99 -7.45
C GLN A 70 -17.66 -9.50 -7.60
N VAL A 71 -18.92 -9.22 -7.95
CA VAL A 71 -19.41 -7.84 -8.01
C VAL A 71 -19.54 -7.29 -6.58
N SER A 72 -19.03 -6.09 -6.35
CA SER A 72 -19.11 -5.42 -5.04
C SER A 72 -20.36 -4.53 -4.93
N THR A 73 -21.54 -5.15 -5.01
CA THR A 73 -22.83 -4.48 -4.80
C THR A 73 -23.31 -4.65 -3.37
N GLY A 74 -23.99 -3.63 -2.83
CA GLY A 74 -24.60 -3.72 -1.51
C GLY A 74 -25.73 -4.76 -1.47
N ASN A 75 -25.80 -5.52 -0.37
CA ASN A 75 -26.88 -6.46 -0.10
C ASN A 75 -27.30 -6.34 1.37
N GLU A 76 -28.53 -5.89 1.62
CA GLU A 76 -29.03 -5.63 2.97
C GLU A 76 -29.13 -6.89 3.83
N ASN A 77 -29.48 -8.03 3.24
CA ASN A 77 -29.59 -9.29 3.98
C ASN A 77 -28.20 -9.76 4.45
N ASN A 78 -27.21 -9.70 3.55
CA ASN A 78 -25.84 -10.05 3.92
C ASN A 78 -25.25 -9.06 4.93
N ALA A 79 -25.56 -7.76 4.80
CA ALA A 79 -25.11 -6.75 5.76
C ALA A 79 -25.71 -6.94 7.17
N LYS A 80 -26.94 -7.46 7.29
CA LYS A 80 -27.54 -7.84 8.58
C LYS A 80 -26.85 -9.04 9.23
N ILE A 81 -26.40 -10.00 8.42
CA ILE A 81 -25.71 -11.22 8.89
C ILE A 81 -24.24 -10.92 9.23
N ASP A 82 -23.55 -10.18 8.36
CA ASP A 82 -22.12 -9.93 8.41
C ASP A 82 -21.80 -8.53 7.87
N ALA A 83 -22.08 -7.51 8.68
CA ALA A 83 -21.76 -6.12 8.38
C ALA A 83 -20.25 -5.90 8.15
N GLY A 84 -19.41 -6.68 8.83
CA GLY A 84 -17.94 -6.64 8.73
C GLY A 84 -17.38 -7.30 7.47
N ASN A 85 -18.23 -7.95 6.67
CA ASN A 85 -17.85 -8.63 5.43
C ASN A 85 -16.72 -9.66 5.63
N ARG A 86 -16.73 -10.38 6.77
CA ARG A 86 -15.81 -11.49 7.05
C ARG A 86 -16.03 -12.68 6.12
N TYR A 87 -17.26 -12.90 5.66
CA TYR A 87 -17.63 -13.96 4.70
C TYR A 87 -17.47 -13.55 3.23
N LEU A 88 -16.92 -12.35 2.98
CA LEU A 88 -16.52 -11.89 1.65
C LEU A 88 -17.67 -11.97 0.65
N TRP A 89 -18.81 -11.41 1.01
CA TRP A 89 -19.98 -11.29 0.12
C TRP A 89 -19.90 -10.05 -0.79
N ARG A 90 -18.84 -9.25 -0.66
CA ARG A 90 -18.46 -8.15 -1.55
C ARG A 90 -16.97 -7.82 -1.41
N MET A 91 -16.45 -6.92 -2.23
CA MET A 91 -15.09 -6.38 -2.06
C MET A 91 -15.06 -5.30 -0.96
N ASN A 92 -14.07 -5.36 -0.08
CA ASN A 92 -13.80 -4.31 0.89
C ASN A 92 -13.17 -3.10 0.18
N ARG A 93 -13.67 -1.90 0.49
CA ARG A 93 -13.03 -0.67 0.03
C ARG A 93 -11.73 -0.53 0.79
N MET A 94 -10.63 -0.34 0.06
CA MET A 94 -9.30 -0.15 0.63
C MET A 94 -8.80 1.23 0.22
N ARG A 95 -8.21 1.95 1.17
CA ARG A 95 -7.47 3.17 0.85
C ARG A 95 -6.13 2.77 0.23
N LEU A 96 -5.63 3.60 -0.69
CA LEU A 96 -4.25 3.49 -1.13
C LEU A 96 -3.29 3.78 0.04
N ASP A 97 -2.19 3.04 0.09
CA ASP A 97 -1.08 3.32 1.00
C ASP A 97 -0.35 4.60 0.58
N ALA A 98 0.37 5.25 1.51
CA ALA A 98 1.09 6.51 1.27
C ALA A 98 1.94 6.50 -0.01
N GLU A 99 2.70 5.42 -0.22
CA GLU A 99 3.56 5.25 -1.38
C GLU A 99 2.76 5.14 -2.69
N SER A 100 1.60 4.46 -2.62
CA SER A 100 0.69 4.31 -3.76
C SER A 100 -0.02 5.62 -4.10
N VAL A 101 -0.35 6.44 -3.09
CA VAL A 101 -0.90 7.79 -3.30
C VAL A 101 0.12 8.67 -4.03
N ARG A 102 1.38 8.68 -3.57
CA ARG A 102 2.44 9.43 -4.24
C ARG A 102 2.69 8.96 -5.67
N ASP A 103 2.78 7.64 -5.88
CA ASP A 103 2.93 7.06 -7.21
C ASP A 103 1.73 7.38 -8.12
N ALA A 104 0.51 7.38 -7.59
CA ALA A 104 -0.68 7.78 -8.33
C ALA A 104 -0.59 9.25 -8.78
N ILE A 105 -0.18 10.17 -7.89
CA ILE A 105 0.01 11.59 -8.21
C ILE A 105 1.06 11.77 -9.32
N LEU A 106 2.19 11.07 -9.25
CA LEU A 106 3.21 11.09 -10.32
C LEU A 106 2.68 10.52 -11.64
N CYS A 107 1.93 9.43 -11.57
CA CYS A 107 1.36 8.77 -12.74
C CYS A 107 0.36 9.68 -13.45
N VAL A 108 -0.62 10.22 -12.72
CA VAL A 108 -1.65 11.07 -13.31
C VAL A 108 -1.10 12.39 -13.81
N SER A 109 -0.05 12.96 -13.20
CA SER A 109 0.63 14.16 -13.71
C SER A 109 1.53 13.91 -14.93
N GLY A 110 1.77 12.64 -15.30
CA GLY A 110 2.64 12.28 -16.41
C GLY A 110 4.14 12.44 -16.13
N LYS A 111 4.53 12.60 -14.86
CA LYS A 111 5.93 12.77 -14.45
C LYS A 111 6.61 11.49 -13.98
N MET A 112 5.84 10.41 -13.80
CA MET A 112 6.35 9.16 -13.25
C MET A 112 7.45 8.53 -14.11
N ASP A 113 8.61 8.32 -13.50
CA ASP A 113 9.68 7.49 -14.05
C ASP A 113 9.47 6.02 -13.67
N PHE A 114 9.25 5.18 -14.69
CA PHE A 114 9.03 3.73 -14.58
C PHE A 114 10.31 2.89 -14.61
N THR A 115 11.49 3.51 -14.59
CA THR A 115 12.79 2.81 -14.58
C THR A 115 12.87 1.83 -13.41
N MET A 116 13.16 0.56 -13.72
CA MET A 116 13.25 -0.54 -12.75
C MET A 116 14.71 -0.86 -12.41
N GLY A 117 14.97 -1.17 -11.13
CA GLY A 117 16.31 -1.55 -10.64
C GLY A 117 17.30 -0.39 -10.50
N GLY A 118 18.56 -0.67 -10.16
CA GLY A 118 19.54 0.41 -9.94
C GLY A 118 19.35 1.16 -8.61
N PRO A 119 20.15 2.23 -8.38
CA PRO A 119 20.18 2.93 -7.10
C PRO A 119 18.87 3.65 -6.77
N GLY A 120 18.60 3.81 -5.48
CA GLY A 120 17.49 4.61 -4.99
C GLY A 120 17.70 6.12 -5.18
N TYR A 121 16.79 6.90 -4.61
CA TYR A 121 16.86 8.35 -4.62
C TYR A 121 16.43 8.93 -3.26
N ASP A 122 16.90 10.13 -2.96
CA ASP A 122 16.57 10.83 -1.72
C ASP A 122 15.41 11.81 -1.94
N LEU A 123 14.52 11.89 -0.95
CA LEU A 123 13.42 12.86 -0.88
C LEU A 123 13.77 14.04 0.04
N PHE A 124 15.05 14.26 0.29
CA PHE A 124 15.55 15.27 1.21
C PHE A 124 16.88 15.82 0.71
N GLY A 125 17.16 17.07 1.05
CA GLY A 125 18.54 17.55 1.14
C GLY A 125 19.22 16.99 2.39
N PHE A 126 20.55 16.84 2.34
CA PHE A 126 21.33 16.30 3.46
C PHE A 126 22.46 17.25 3.82
N ILE A 127 22.55 17.63 5.10
CA ILE A 127 23.71 18.33 5.65
C ILE A 127 24.42 17.37 6.60
N ASP A 128 25.69 17.11 6.28
CA ASP A 128 26.58 16.29 7.10
C ASP A 128 27.16 17.15 8.23
N ASP A 129 26.67 16.93 9.45
CA ASP A 129 27.09 17.59 10.68
C ASP A 129 27.08 16.55 11.82
N HIS A 130 27.51 16.93 13.03
CA HIS A 130 27.47 16.06 14.22
C HIS A 130 26.08 15.45 14.46
N SER A 131 25.02 16.16 14.07
CA SER A 131 23.67 15.63 13.98
C SER A 131 23.18 15.82 12.54
N PRO A 132 22.99 14.74 11.76
CA PRO A 132 22.62 14.87 10.37
C PRO A 132 21.25 15.54 10.19
N HIS A 133 21.17 16.53 9.29
CA HIS A 133 19.93 17.25 9.02
C HIS A 133 19.32 16.78 7.70
N TYR A 134 18.04 16.38 7.75
CA TYR A 134 17.24 15.94 6.60
C TYR A 134 16.24 17.02 6.21
N LEU A 135 16.53 17.69 5.09
CA LEU A 135 15.82 18.88 4.64
C LEU A 135 14.74 18.53 3.61
N TYR A 136 13.58 18.07 4.08
CA TYR A 136 12.45 17.70 3.22
C TYR A 136 11.77 18.89 2.53
N ARG A 137 11.81 20.08 3.16
CA ARG A 137 11.13 21.29 2.65
C ARG A 137 11.91 22.02 1.56
N GLU A 138 13.21 21.76 1.45
CA GLU A 138 14.11 22.40 0.49
C GLU A 138 14.32 21.54 -0.76
N LEU A 139 13.63 20.39 -0.84
CA LEU A 139 13.68 19.54 -2.02
C LEU A 139 13.04 20.26 -3.21
N ASP A 140 13.77 20.32 -4.32
CA ASP A 140 13.19 20.68 -5.61
C ASP A 140 12.17 19.62 -6.04
N VAL A 141 10.90 19.97 -5.92
CA VAL A 141 9.77 19.09 -6.27
C VAL A 141 9.68 18.80 -7.77
N ASP A 142 10.37 19.56 -8.61
CA ASP A 142 10.46 19.32 -10.06
C ASP A 142 11.65 18.46 -10.47
N ASN A 143 12.54 18.12 -9.55
CA ASN A 143 13.71 17.30 -9.87
C ASN A 143 13.28 15.92 -10.38
N PRO A 144 13.53 15.58 -11.66
CA PRO A 144 13.05 14.34 -12.26
C PRO A 144 13.58 13.08 -11.59
N LYS A 145 14.75 13.15 -10.94
CA LYS A 145 15.33 12.02 -10.18
C LYS A 145 14.43 11.57 -9.04
N THR A 146 13.59 12.46 -8.53
CA THR A 146 12.66 12.19 -7.44
C THR A 146 11.31 11.67 -7.93
N HIS A 147 11.01 11.73 -9.23
CA HIS A 147 9.72 11.33 -9.81
C HIS A 147 9.64 9.82 -10.13
N ARG A 148 10.58 9.06 -9.59
CA ARG A 148 10.59 7.61 -9.68
C ARG A 148 9.59 6.98 -8.71
N ARG A 149 9.20 5.72 -8.99
CA ARG A 149 8.40 4.89 -8.09
C ARG A 149 8.89 4.96 -6.65
N THR A 150 7.97 5.21 -5.73
CA THR A 150 8.23 5.49 -4.31
C THR A 150 8.90 4.32 -3.60
N ILE A 151 8.80 3.09 -4.13
CA ILE A 151 9.51 1.91 -3.60
C ILE A 151 11.05 2.04 -3.65
N TYR A 152 11.60 2.94 -4.47
CA TYR A 152 13.04 3.16 -4.60
C TYR A 152 13.55 4.31 -3.72
N ARG A 153 12.69 4.97 -2.96
CA ARG A 153 13.10 6.07 -2.08
C ARG A 153 14.01 5.56 -0.97
N PHE A 154 14.97 6.38 -0.57
CA PHE A 154 15.68 6.19 0.68
C PHE A 154 14.74 6.49 1.86
N ILE A 155 14.84 5.67 2.92
CA ILE A 155 14.04 5.84 4.14
C ILE A 155 14.98 6.14 5.31
N VAL A 156 14.86 7.35 5.84
CA VAL A 156 15.50 7.76 7.08
C VAL A 156 14.65 7.25 8.24
N ARG A 157 15.23 6.44 9.14
CA ARG A 157 14.48 5.83 10.24
C ARG A 157 14.14 6.81 11.36
N SER A 158 15.01 7.78 11.62
CA SER A 158 14.89 8.72 12.74
C SER A 158 14.04 9.95 12.42
N VAL A 159 13.91 10.30 11.15
CA VAL A 159 13.17 11.49 10.69
C VAL A 159 12.33 11.05 9.48
N PRO A 160 11.02 10.80 9.67
CA PRO A 160 10.16 10.40 8.56
C PRO A 160 9.90 11.56 7.60
N ASP A 161 9.59 11.24 6.34
CA ASP A 161 9.11 12.22 5.38
C ASP A 161 7.72 12.73 5.82
N PRO A 162 7.51 14.06 5.94
CA PRO A 162 6.26 14.61 6.49
C PRO A 162 5.00 14.25 5.71
N LEU A 163 5.10 14.15 4.37
CA LEU A 163 3.95 13.77 3.54
C LEU A 163 3.64 12.28 3.71
N MET A 164 4.68 11.44 3.70
CA MET A 164 4.53 10.00 3.89
C MET A 164 3.96 9.68 5.28
N GLU A 165 4.49 10.31 6.33
CA GLU A 165 4.01 10.15 7.70
C GLU A 165 2.54 10.57 7.83
N CYS A 166 2.18 11.73 7.28
CA CYS A 166 0.81 12.22 7.29
C CYS A 166 -0.18 11.21 6.66
N LEU A 167 0.25 10.51 5.59
CA LEU A 167 -0.54 9.51 4.86
C LEU A 167 -0.47 8.09 5.47
N ASP A 168 -0.10 7.97 6.75
CA ASP A 168 0.06 6.70 7.48
C ASP A 168 1.10 5.75 6.84
N CYS A 169 2.22 6.28 6.33
CA CYS A 169 3.33 5.43 5.93
C CYS A 169 3.80 4.57 7.12
N ALA A 170 4.17 3.32 6.86
CA ALA A 170 4.63 2.41 7.90
C ALA A 170 5.89 2.97 8.56
N ASP A 171 5.89 2.99 9.90
CA ASP A 171 7.04 3.42 10.69
C ASP A 171 8.22 2.46 10.43
N PRO A 172 9.34 2.95 9.86
CA PRO A 172 10.48 2.11 9.51
C PRO A 172 11.30 1.65 10.73
N SER A 173 10.99 2.16 11.92
CA SER A 173 11.58 1.73 13.20
C SER A 173 10.79 0.60 13.87
N GLN A 174 9.60 0.27 13.36
CA GLN A 174 8.69 -0.72 13.97
C GLN A 174 8.31 -1.84 13.01
N ASN A 175 7.90 -2.98 13.59
CA ASN A 175 7.28 -4.05 12.83
C ASN A 175 5.81 -3.72 12.60
N VAL A 176 5.43 -3.50 11.33
CA VAL A 176 4.06 -3.14 10.95
C VAL A 176 3.40 -4.33 10.22
N PRO A 177 2.71 -5.26 10.93
CA PRO A 177 1.98 -6.37 10.31
C PRO A 177 0.80 -5.92 9.47
N VAL A 178 0.09 -4.91 9.96
CA VAL A 178 -1.10 -4.30 9.36
C VAL A 178 -0.83 -2.80 9.34
N ARG A 179 -1.01 -2.15 8.19
CA ARG A 179 -0.81 -0.71 8.09
C ARG A 179 -2.00 0.01 8.69
N ASN A 180 -1.74 1.08 9.42
CA ASN A 180 -2.79 1.97 9.89
C ASN A 180 -3.42 2.68 8.69
N GLN A 181 -4.74 2.81 8.72
CA GLN A 181 -5.49 3.60 7.74
C GLN A 181 -6.38 4.55 8.53
N THR A 182 -6.01 5.81 8.55
CA THR A 182 -6.82 6.87 9.17
C THR A 182 -7.54 7.69 8.11
N LEU A 183 -8.56 8.45 8.49
CA LEU A 183 -9.20 9.43 7.63
C LEU A 183 -9.25 10.72 8.42
N THR A 184 -8.24 11.57 8.22
CA THR A 184 -8.10 12.81 8.98
C THR A 184 -8.23 14.04 8.09
N PRO A 185 -8.74 15.17 8.61
CA PRO A 185 -8.70 16.44 7.90
C PRO A 185 -7.26 16.85 7.53
N LEU A 186 -6.26 16.49 8.35
CA LEU A 186 -4.86 16.80 8.10
C LEU A 186 -4.35 16.14 6.81
N GLN A 187 -4.72 14.89 6.54
CA GLN A 187 -4.38 14.20 5.28
C GLN A 187 -4.97 14.91 4.06
N SER A 188 -6.23 15.33 4.18
CA SER A 188 -6.89 16.09 3.11
C SER A 188 -6.21 17.44 2.89
N LEU A 189 -5.86 18.14 3.98
CA LEU A 189 -5.15 19.41 3.92
C LEU A 189 -3.72 19.25 3.34
N ALA A 190 -3.03 18.16 3.67
CA ALA A 190 -1.71 17.84 3.13
C ALA A 190 -1.79 17.60 1.63
N LEU A 191 -2.76 16.83 1.13
CA LEU A 191 -2.96 16.66 -0.31
C LEU A 191 -3.30 17.98 -1.01
N LEU A 192 -4.04 18.89 -0.37
CA LEU A 192 -4.38 20.19 -0.96
C LEU A 192 -3.21 21.19 -1.00
N ASN A 193 -2.29 21.14 -0.03
CA ASN A 193 -1.31 22.23 0.18
C ASN A 193 0.15 21.80 0.11
N ASN A 194 0.45 20.50 0.08
CA ASN A 194 1.83 20.05 0.01
C ASN A 194 2.46 20.49 -1.32
N PRO A 195 3.66 21.11 -1.31
CA PRO A 195 4.29 21.65 -2.52
C PRO A 195 4.41 20.63 -3.66
N PHE A 196 4.72 19.37 -3.35
CA PHE A 196 4.77 18.31 -4.35
C PHE A 196 3.39 18.05 -4.96
N THR A 197 2.32 18.01 -4.17
CA THR A 197 0.97 17.73 -4.69
C THR A 197 0.45 18.90 -5.53
N VAL A 198 0.69 20.14 -5.09
CA VAL A 198 0.35 21.35 -5.86
C VAL A 198 1.10 21.35 -7.19
N ARG A 199 2.42 21.11 -7.17
CA ARG A 199 3.22 21.12 -8.39
C ARG A 199 2.84 20.02 -9.38
N MET A 200 2.53 18.82 -8.91
CA MET A 200 2.05 17.74 -9.77
C MET A 200 0.65 18.04 -10.34
N SER A 201 -0.18 18.80 -9.62
CA SER A 201 -1.48 19.27 -10.13
C SER A 201 -1.31 20.29 -11.25
N GLU A 202 -0.31 21.18 -11.18
CA GLU A 202 0.04 22.10 -12.26
C GLU A 202 0.52 21.33 -13.52
N HIS A 203 1.36 20.31 -13.35
CA HIS A 203 1.78 19.45 -14.46
C HIS A 203 0.62 18.69 -15.10
N LEU A 204 -0.32 18.19 -14.29
CA LEU A 204 -1.55 17.58 -14.79
C LEU A 204 -2.38 18.59 -15.61
N ALA A 205 -2.60 19.80 -15.08
CA ALA A 205 -3.36 20.84 -15.77
C ALA A 205 -2.72 21.20 -17.12
N ALA A 206 -1.40 21.46 -17.14
CA ALA A 206 -0.68 21.76 -18.37
C ALA A 206 -0.75 20.62 -19.40
N ARG A 207 -0.69 19.35 -18.95
CA ARG A 207 -0.86 18.20 -19.86
C ARG A 207 -2.27 18.18 -20.46
N LEU A 208 -3.30 18.36 -19.62
CA LEU A 208 -4.69 18.32 -20.08
C LEU A 208 -5.02 19.48 -21.04
N GLU A 209 -4.45 20.66 -20.84
CA GLU A 209 -4.61 21.79 -21.78
C GLU A 209 -4.06 21.46 -23.18
N LEU A 210 -2.93 20.75 -23.24
CA LEU A 210 -2.36 20.27 -24.50
C LEU A 210 -3.20 19.16 -25.13
N GLU A 211 -3.70 18.21 -24.32
CA GLU A 211 -4.50 17.07 -24.79
C GLU A 211 -5.93 17.46 -25.21
N ALA A 212 -6.52 18.51 -24.60
CA ALA A 212 -7.88 18.97 -24.88
C ALA A 212 -7.98 20.01 -26.00
N SER A 213 -6.83 20.49 -26.50
CA SER A 213 -6.77 21.42 -27.64
C SER A 213 -6.83 20.69 -29.01
N ASP A 214 -6.92 19.36 -29.00
CA ASP A 214 -7.21 18.47 -30.13
C ASP A 214 -8.67 17.98 -30.09
#